data_AF-A0A6C0IJ68-F1
#
_entry.id   AF-A0A6C0IJ68-F1
#
_cell.length_a   1.000
_cell.length_b   1.000
_cell.length_c   1.000
_cell.angle_alpha   90.00
_cell.angle_beta   90.00
_cell.angle_gamma   90.00
#
_symmetry.space_group_name_H-M   'P 1'
#
loop_
_entity.id
_entity.type
_entity.pdbx_description
1 polymer ?
#
loop_
_entity_poly.entity_id
_entity_poly.type
_entity_poly.pdbx_seq_one_letter_code
_entity_poly.pdbx_strand_id
1 'polypeptide(L)' 'EEEEETEEEEETEEEEVFEVDIKGKKYYTTNEKTGQIYTVTDDEDIGDEVGIFKNGKATFYKKK' A
#
# COMPACT_ATOMS: atom_id res chain seq x y z
N GLU A 1 14.01 31.68 -30.55
CA GLU A 1 14.16 30.38 -31.21
C GLU A 1 15.31 29.70 -30.49
N GLU A 2 15.19 28.56 -29.85
CA GLU A 2 14.09 27.63 -29.59
C GLU A 2 14.73 26.57 -28.68
N GLU A 3 13.91 25.82 -27.92
CA GLU A 3 14.25 24.50 -27.36
C GLU A 3 15.25 24.54 -26.17
N GLU A 4 15.00 23.89 -25.04
CA GLU A 4 14.55 22.51 -24.91
C GLU A 4 13.82 22.38 -23.55
N GLU A 5 12.55 22.04 -23.63
CA GLU A 5 11.65 21.86 -22.50
C GLU A 5 11.97 20.50 -21.87
N THR A 6 12.60 20.53 -20.69
CA THR A 6 12.84 19.36 -19.86
C THR A 6 11.53 18.96 -19.20
N GLU A 7 10.75 18.12 -19.87
CA GLU A 7 9.63 17.40 -19.27
C GLU A 7 10.19 16.12 -18.64
N GLU A 8 10.65 16.26 -17.39
CA GLU A 8 11.00 15.15 -16.51
C GLU A 8 9.68 14.43 -16.17
N GLU A 9 9.37 13.41 -16.96
CA GLU A 9 8.31 12.44 -16.72
C GLU A 9 8.70 11.67 -15.44
N GLU A 10 8.32 12.23 -14.29
CA GLU A 10 8.40 11.58 -12.98
C GLU A 10 7.37 10.43 -13.01
N GLU A 11 7.80 9.30 -13.57
CA GLU A 11 7.14 7.99 -13.48
C GLU A 11 7.00 7.68 -11.99
N THR A 12 5.91 8.18 -11.42
CA THR A 12 5.53 7.92 -10.04
C THR A 12 5.16 6.44 -10.05
N GLU A 13 6.11 5.57 -9.68
CA GLU A 13 5.85 4.16 -9.40
C GLU A 13 4.68 4.12 -8.41
N GLU A 14 3.46 3.95 -8.93
CA GLU A 14 2.29 3.58 -8.14
C GLU A 14 2.66 2.25 -7.50
N GLU A 15 3.10 2.30 -6.24
CA GLU A 15 3.40 1.11 -5.44
C GLU A 15 2.21 0.17 -5.56
N GLU A 16 2.37 -0.93 -6.32
CA GLU A 16 1.30 -1.88 -6.59
C GLU A 16 0.91 -2.57 -5.27
N VAL A 17 -0.05 -1.97 -4.57
CA VAL A 17 -0.68 -2.56 -3.40
C VAL A 17 -1.90 -3.36 -3.79
N PHE A 18 -2.04 -4.53 -3.17
CA PHE A 18 -3.20 -5.40 -3.33
C PHE A 18 -4.25 -5.04 -2.27
N GLU A 19 -5.49 -4.81 -2.70
CA GLU A 19 -6.62 -4.75 -1.77
C GLU A 19 -6.90 -6.15 -1.23
N VAL A 20 -6.90 -6.29 0.09
CA VAL A 20 -7.20 -7.55 0.79
C VAL A 20 -8.25 -7.33 1.85
N ASP A 21 -9.20 -8.26 1.95
CA ASP A 21 -10.24 -8.22 2.96
C ASP A 21 -9.86 -9.11 4.15
N ILE A 22 -9.60 -8.50 5.30
CA ILE A 22 -9.14 -9.18 6.51
C ILE A 22 -10.16 -8.98 7.62
N LYS A 23 -10.93 -10.03 7.93
CA LYS A 23 -12.00 -10.03 8.95
C LYS A 23 -13.15 -9.04 8.62
N GLY A 24 -13.48 -8.85 7.35
CA GLY A 24 -14.57 -7.96 6.93
C GLY A 24 -14.19 -6.49 6.93
N LYS A 25 -12.89 -6.21 6.81
CA LYS A 25 -12.31 -4.87 6.69
C LYS A 25 -11.30 -4.89 5.54
N LYS A 26 -11.37 -3.90 4.68
CA LYS A 26 -10.42 -3.69 3.60
C LYS A 26 -9.09 -3.17 4.13
N TYR A 27 -8.00 -3.68 3.57
CA TYR A 27 -6.63 -3.27 3.83
C TYR A 27 -5.85 -3.30 2.53
N TYR A 28 -4.77 -2.53 2.46
CA TYR A 28 -3.79 -2.60 1.38
C TYR A 28 -2.59 -3.41 1.83
N THR A 29 -1.98 -4.16 0.90
CA THR A 29 -0.74 -4.87 1.15
C THR A 29 0.17 -4.86 -0.05
N THR A 30 1.47 -4.69 0.16
CA THR A 30 2.48 -4.82 -0.89
C THR A 30 2.68 -6.28 -1.31
N ASN A 31 2.28 -7.24 -0.47
CA ASN A 31 2.40 -8.67 -0.77
C ASN A 31 1.51 -9.53 0.15
N GLU A 32 0.63 -10.35 -0.43
CA GLU A 32 -0.28 -11.23 0.32
C GLU A 32 0.44 -12.31 1.16
N LYS A 33 1.72 -12.61 0.89
CA LYS A 33 2.48 -13.65 1.62
C LYS A 33 3.36 -13.07 2.72
N THR A 34 4.07 -11.98 2.42
CA THR A 34 5.10 -11.40 3.29
C THR A 34 5.07 -9.88 3.39
N GLY A 35 4.06 -9.23 2.82
CA GLY A 35 3.97 -7.77 2.70
C GLY A 35 3.37 -7.12 3.93
N GLN A 36 3.54 -5.81 4.03
CA GLN A 36 2.98 -5.03 5.13
C GLN A 36 1.50 -4.79 4.91
N ILE A 37 0.74 -4.63 5.99
CA ILE A 37 -0.70 -4.42 5.96
C ILE A 37 -0.96 -2.98 6.36
N TYR A 38 -1.51 -2.21 5.44
CA TYR A 38 -1.88 -0.82 5.61
C TYR A 38 -3.40 -0.70 5.70
N THR A 39 -3.90 0.21 6.54
CA THR A 39 -5.34 0.53 6.57
C THR A 39 -5.77 1.27 5.32
N VAL A 40 -7.02 1.07 4.91
CA VAL A 40 -7.65 1.95 3.93
C VAL A 40 -8.22 3.17 4.67
N THR A 41 -7.89 4.37 4.20
CA THR A 41 -8.42 5.64 4.74
C THR A 41 -9.82 5.94 4.16
N ASP A 42 -10.50 7.00 4.65
CA ASP A 42 -11.79 7.42 4.11
C ASP A 42 -11.75 7.83 2.62
N ASP A 43 -10.57 8.21 2.11
CA ASP A 43 -10.35 8.57 0.71
C ASP A 43 -9.98 7.35 -0.16
N GLU A 44 -10.13 6.13 0.37
CA GLU A 44 -9.68 4.88 -0.26
C GLU A 44 -8.17 4.83 -0.53
N ASP A 45 -7.39 5.59 0.24
CA ASP A 45 -5.93 5.70 0.13
C ASP A 45 -5.18 4.83 1.17
N ILE A 46 -3.87 4.63 0.98
CA ILE A 46 -3.01 3.83 1.86
C ILE A 46 -2.74 4.61 3.16
N GLY A 47 -3.32 4.13 4.25
CA GLY A 47 -3.14 4.68 5.59
C GLY A 47 -2.00 4.04 6.37
N ASP A 48 -2.14 4.03 7.70
CA ASP A 48 -1.11 3.50 8.60
C ASP A 48 -0.83 2.00 8.42
N GLU A 49 0.45 1.63 8.57
CA GLU A 49 0.86 0.24 8.72
C GLU A 49 0.31 -0.33 10.04
N VAL A 50 -0.62 -1.27 9.93
CA VAL A 50 -1.27 -1.93 11.07
C VAL A 50 -0.82 -3.37 11.26
N GLY A 51 -0.06 -3.93 10.33
CA GLY A 51 0.39 -5.31 10.42
C GLY A 51 1.34 -5.74 9.32
N ILE A 52 1.56 -7.04 9.25
CA ILE A 52 2.37 -7.69 8.23
C ILE A 52 1.82 -9.10 7.95
N PHE A 53 1.81 -9.51 6.68
CA PHE A 53 1.59 -10.88 6.30
C PHE A 53 2.83 -11.71 6.63
N LYS A 54 2.63 -12.82 7.34
CA LYS A 54 3.67 -13.81 7.58
C LYS A 54 3.19 -15.15 7.04
N ASN A 55 3.75 -15.55 5.91
CA ASN A 55 3.45 -16.82 5.26
C ASN A 55 1.96 -16.94 4.87
N GLY A 56 1.37 -15.85 4.36
CA GLY A 56 -0.05 -15.76 4.01
C GLY A 56 -0.99 -15.50 5.19
N LYS A 57 -0.47 -15.32 6.41
CA LYS A 57 -1.27 -14.99 7.60
C LYS A 57 -1.07 -13.54 8.00
N ALA A 58 -2.16 -12.77 7.96
CA ALA A 58 -2.18 -11.40 8.44
C ALA A 58 -1.92 -11.33 9.95
N THR A 59 -0.86 -10.63 10.34
CA THR A 59 -0.47 -10.40 11.74
C THR A 59 -0.52 -8.91 12.03
N PHE A 60 -1.50 -8.47 12.81
CA PHE A 60 -1.65 -7.06 13.19
C PHE A 60 -0.78 -6.72 14.41
N TYR A 61 -0.11 -5.57 14.37
CA TYR A 61 0.60 -5.03 15.51
C TYR A 61 -0.43 -4.56 16.54
N LYS A 62 -0.65 -5.37 17.57
CA LYS A 62 -1.55 -5.00 18.66
C LYS A 62 -0.87 -3.89 19.47
N LYS A 63 -1.29 -2.63 19.28
CA LYS A 63 -0.88 -1.51 20.14
C LYS A 63 -1.34 -1.84 21.57
N LYS A 64 -0.39 -1.91 22.49
CA LYS A 64 -0.59 -2.28 23.89
C LYS A 64 -1.13 -1.11 24.69
#